data_AF-A0A1G3XUA7-F1
#
_entry.id   AF-A0A1G3XUA7-F1
#
_cell.length_a   1.000
_cell.length_b   1.000
_cell.length_c   1.000
_cell.angle_alpha   90.00
_cell.angle_beta   90.00
_cell.angle_gamma   90.00
#
_symmetry.space_group_name_H-M   'P 1'
#
loop_
_entity.id
_entity.type
_entity.pdbx_description
1 polymer ?
#
loop_
_entity_poly.entity_id
_entity_poly.type
_entity_poly.pdbx_seq_one_letter_code
_entity_poly.pdbx_strand_id
1 'polypeptide(L)'
;TSDGKSFFNHILVKDVMAAKAALKEEFKVKDDRSWGRYMAARGMVGMLDNKNIDDGIFEDKEKMMRLKKRMTERISSIWCDEFDKGYFDTWIGFINYYRRQEQEQEPELLDAAGKEGINQNPDEKN
;
A
#
# COMPACT_ATOMS: atom_id res chain seq x y z
N THR A 1 -21.60 10.58 -0.70
CA THR A 1 -20.77 10.91 -1.88
C THR A 1 -19.34 11.04 -1.43
N SER A 2 -18.57 9.97 -1.60
CA SER A 2 -17.11 10.02 -1.58
C SER A 2 -16.72 9.10 -2.72
N ASP A 3 -16.07 9.63 -3.76
CA ASP A 3 -15.36 8.84 -4.77
C ASP A 3 -14.13 8.14 -4.14
N GLY A 4 -14.36 7.51 -2.98
CA GLY A 4 -13.46 7.43 -1.84
C GLY A 4 -12.31 6.46 -2.01
N LYS A 5 -11.34 6.84 -2.83
CA LYS A 5 -10.00 6.25 -2.81
C LYS A 5 -9.40 6.47 -1.41
N SER A 6 -8.79 5.42 -0.85
CA SER A 6 -8.10 5.50 0.44
C SER A 6 -6.95 6.52 0.38
N PHE A 7 -6.57 7.13 1.51
CA PHE A 7 -5.39 8.01 1.57
C PHE A 7 -4.16 7.36 0.91
N PHE A 8 -3.90 6.08 1.20
CA PHE A 8 -2.81 5.33 0.60
C PHE A 8 -2.90 5.20 -0.91
N ASN A 9 -4.11 5.12 -1.47
CA ASN A 9 -4.26 5.10 -2.92
C ASN A 9 -3.78 6.41 -3.55
N HIS A 10 -4.09 7.55 -2.93
CA HIS A 10 -3.57 8.85 -3.40
C HIS A 10 -2.03 8.92 -3.32
N ILE A 11 -1.42 8.25 -2.33
CA ILE A 11 0.03 8.13 -2.25
C ILE A 11 0.58 7.29 -3.42
N LEU A 12 0.00 6.13 -3.70
CA LEU A 12 0.47 5.24 -4.77
C LEU A 12 0.38 5.86 -6.16
N VAL A 13 -0.72 6.56 -6.47
CA VAL A 13 -0.90 7.22 -7.77
C VAL A 13 -0.21 8.61 -7.83
N LYS A 14 0.58 8.95 -6.81
CA LYS A 14 1.30 10.22 -6.67
C LYS A 14 0.39 11.46 -6.78
N ASP A 15 -0.87 11.36 -6.35
CA ASP A 15 -1.83 12.49 -6.31
C ASP A 15 -1.65 13.31 -5.02
N VAL A 16 -0.67 14.22 -5.06
CA VAL A 16 -0.27 15.05 -3.91
C VAL A 16 -1.42 15.92 -3.40
N MET A 17 -2.27 16.45 -4.29
CA MET A 17 -3.35 17.35 -3.92
C MET A 17 -4.44 16.61 -3.15
N ALA A 18 -4.88 15.46 -3.66
CA ALA A 18 -5.86 14.63 -2.97
C ALA A 18 -5.31 14.03 -1.67
N ALA A 19 -4.03 13.63 -1.65
CA ALA A 19 -3.39 13.14 -0.42
C ALA A 19 -3.32 14.23 0.67
N LYS A 20 -3.01 15.49 0.30
CA LYS A 20 -3.04 16.64 1.23
C LYS A 20 -4.46 16.92 1.74
N ALA A 21 -5.49 16.76 0.89
CA ALA A 21 -6.88 16.96 1.30
C ALA A 21 -7.34 15.87 2.28
N ALA A 22 -7.07 14.60 1.98
CA ALA A 22 -7.40 13.47 2.85
C ALA A 22 -6.70 13.58 4.23
N LEU A 23 -5.41 13.97 4.25
CA LEU A 23 -4.65 14.18 5.49
C LEU A 23 -5.31 15.20 6.43
N LYS A 24 -5.88 16.28 5.90
CA LYS A 24 -6.54 17.33 6.71
C LYS A 24 -7.86 16.85 7.32
N GLU A 25 -8.57 15.96 6.63
CA GLU A 25 -9.86 15.46 7.07
C GLU A 25 -9.72 14.33 8.12
N GLU A 26 -8.73 13.46 7.95
CA GLU A 26 -8.58 12.22 8.74
C GLU A 26 -8.02 12.44 10.17
N PHE A 27 -7.25 13.51 10.38
CA PHE A 27 -6.52 13.74 11.65
C PHE A 27 -7.04 14.91 12.49
N LYS A 28 -8.36 15.05 12.61
CA LYS A 28 -8.98 16.12 13.43
C LYS A 28 -8.90 15.89 14.95
N VAL A 29 -8.70 14.64 15.39
CA VAL A 29 -8.65 14.25 16.82
C VAL A 29 -7.21 14.26 17.34
N LYS A 30 -7.02 14.71 18.58
CA LYS A 30 -5.70 15.03 19.16
C LYS A 30 -5.36 14.16 20.38
N ASP A 31 -4.92 12.94 20.11
CA ASP A 31 -4.13 12.16 21.06
C ASP A 31 -2.75 11.84 20.45
N ASP A 32 -1.80 11.39 21.26
CA ASP A 32 -0.41 11.15 20.84
C ASP A 32 -0.31 10.13 19.71
N ARG A 33 -1.15 9.09 19.75
CA ARG A 33 -1.21 8.07 18.71
C ARG A 33 -1.71 8.64 17.38
N SER A 34 -2.75 9.46 17.41
CA SER A 34 -3.27 10.17 16.24
C SER A 34 -2.23 11.13 15.66
N TRP A 35 -1.42 11.76 16.51
CA TRP A 35 -0.32 12.61 16.07
C TRP A 35 0.80 11.80 15.39
N GLY A 36 1.16 10.63 15.93
CA GLY A 36 2.10 9.71 15.29
C GLY A 36 1.65 9.29 13.89
N ARG A 37 0.36 8.92 13.76
CA ARG A 37 -0.25 8.57 12.47
C ARG A 37 -0.22 9.76 11.50
N TYR A 38 -0.59 10.95 11.97
CA TYR A 38 -0.55 12.18 11.17
C TYR A 38 0.88 12.46 10.68
N MET A 39 1.89 12.34 11.54
CA MET A 39 3.28 12.59 11.18
C MET A 39 3.81 11.59 10.15
N ALA A 40 3.44 10.31 10.26
CA ALA A 40 3.76 9.30 9.25
C ALA A 40 3.11 9.63 7.90
N ALA A 41 1.81 9.91 7.89
CA ALA A 41 1.05 10.26 6.69
C ALA A 41 1.57 11.55 6.04
N ARG A 42 1.87 12.59 6.84
CA ARG A 42 2.51 13.82 6.38
C ARG A 42 3.89 13.56 5.77
N GLY A 43 4.67 12.65 6.37
CA GLY A 43 5.96 12.22 5.83
C GLY A 43 5.82 11.59 4.44
N MET A 44 4.85 10.68 4.25
CA MET A 44 4.57 10.06 2.94
C MET A 44 4.20 11.11 1.88
N VAL A 45 3.33 12.07 2.22
CA VAL A 45 2.98 13.18 1.32
C VAL A 45 4.22 14.02 0.98
N GLY A 46 5.07 14.30 1.97
CA GLY A 46 6.33 15.03 1.76
C GLY A 46 7.30 14.30 0.84
N MET A 47 7.30 12.96 0.83
CA MET A 47 8.08 12.17 -0.12
C MET A 47 7.66 12.39 -1.56
N LEU A 48 6.37 12.62 -1.82
CA LEU A 48 5.85 12.90 -3.16
C LEU A 48 6.14 14.33 -3.63
N ASP A 49 6.12 15.30 -2.71
CA ASP A 49 6.31 16.73 -3.00
C ASP A 49 7.79 17.07 -3.23
N ASN A 50 8.70 16.26 -2.69
CA ASN A 50 10.13 16.48 -2.78
C ASN A 50 10.71 15.85 -4.05
N LYS A 51 10.99 16.68 -5.06
CA LYS A 51 11.62 16.29 -6.34
C LYS A 51 13.01 15.64 -6.21
N ASN A 52 13.60 15.64 -5.02
CA ASN A 52 14.91 15.05 -4.74
C ASN A 52 14.85 13.72 -3.99
N ILE A 53 13.66 13.23 -3.62
CA ILE A 53 13.52 11.89 -3.06
C ILE A 53 13.50 10.91 -4.22
N ASP A 54 14.44 9.97 -4.19
CA ASP A 54 14.59 8.88 -5.14
C ASP A 54 13.23 8.22 -5.38
N ASP A 55 12.70 8.36 -6.60
CA ASP A 55 11.41 7.82 -7.03
C ASP A 55 11.30 6.30 -6.76
N GLY A 56 12.45 5.63 -6.67
CA GLY A 56 12.56 4.19 -6.43
C GLY A 56 12.28 3.73 -5.00
N ILE A 57 12.00 4.60 -4.03
CA ILE A 57 11.80 4.14 -2.63
C ILE A 57 10.57 3.23 -2.49
N PHE A 58 9.52 3.50 -3.27
CA PHE A 58 8.33 2.64 -3.32
C PHE A 58 8.48 1.49 -4.32
N GLU A 59 9.40 1.58 -5.27
CA GLU A 59 9.62 0.57 -6.32
C GLU A 59 10.51 -0.59 -5.84
N ASP A 60 11.36 -0.34 -4.83
CA ASP A 60 12.22 -1.37 -4.22
C ASP A 60 11.47 -2.18 -3.16
N LYS A 61 10.85 -3.28 -3.63
CA LYS A 61 10.07 -4.21 -2.79
C LYS A 61 10.88 -4.75 -1.60
N GLU A 62 12.15 -5.05 -1.81
CA GLU A 62 12.98 -5.64 -0.77
C GLU A 62 13.30 -4.60 0.32
N LYS A 63 13.57 -3.35 -0.05
CA LYS A 63 13.69 -2.23 0.89
C LYS A 63 12.38 -2.02 1.66
N MET A 64 11.23 -2.05 1.00
CA MET A 64 9.92 -1.91 1.64
C MET A 64 9.65 -3.03 2.66
N MET A 65 9.99 -4.27 2.32
CA MET A 65 9.85 -5.40 3.25
C MET A 65 10.81 -5.33 4.43
N ARG A 66 12.06 -4.91 4.21
CA ARG A 66 13.03 -4.65 5.29
C ARG A 66 12.58 -3.49 6.19
N LEU A 67 11.99 -2.44 5.62
CA LEU A 67 11.44 -1.32 6.38
C LEU A 67 10.28 -1.78 7.28
N LYS A 68 9.32 -2.54 6.71
CA LYS A 68 8.22 -3.14 7.47
C LYS A 68 8.72 -3.98 8.63
N LYS A 69 9.67 -4.90 8.38
CA LYS A 69 10.23 -5.75 9.44
C LYS A 69 10.82 -4.93 10.59
N ARG A 70 11.64 -3.92 10.28
CA ARG A 70 12.23 -3.02 11.30
C ARG A 70 11.17 -2.26 12.09
N MET A 71 10.08 -1.83 11.43
CA MET A 71 8.98 -1.14 12.12
C MET A 71 8.18 -2.08 13.01
N THR A 72 7.92 -3.31 12.57
CA THR A 72 7.26 -4.34 13.39
C THR A 72 8.10 -4.73 14.62
N GLU A 73 9.42 -4.76 14.49
CA GLU A 73 10.31 -4.99 15.64
C GLU A 73 10.32 -3.81 16.61
N ARG A 74 10.24 -2.57 16.10
CA ARG A 74 10.20 -1.38 16.95
C ARG A 74 8.88 -1.22 17.68
N ILE A 75 7.75 -1.50 17.02
CA ILE A 75 6.43 -1.32 17.64
C ILE A 75 6.16 -2.31 18.78
N SER A 76 6.81 -3.49 18.75
CA SER A 76 6.72 -4.47 19.84
C SER A 76 7.67 -4.18 21.01
N SER A 77 8.52 -3.16 20.89
CA SER A 77 9.43 -2.76 21.97
C SER A 77 8.65 -2.17 23.14
N ILE A 78 9.06 -2.53 24.36
CA ILE A 78 8.54 -1.93 25.60
C ILE A 78 8.80 -0.42 25.71
N TRP A 79 9.75 0.09 24.92
CA TRP A 79 10.12 1.51 24.87
C TRP A 79 9.35 2.29 23.81
N CYS A 80 8.44 1.64 23.08
CA CYS A 80 7.62 2.29 22.06
C CYS A 80 6.44 3.00 22.72
N ASP A 81 6.44 4.33 22.68
CA ASP A 81 5.35 5.15 23.19
C ASP A 81 4.14 5.19 22.24
N GLU A 82 3.05 5.85 22.65
CA GLU A 82 1.82 5.90 21.83
C GLU A 82 2.01 6.67 20.51
N PHE A 83 2.88 7.69 20.50
CA PHE A 83 3.23 8.40 19.28
C PHE A 83 3.96 7.48 18.30
N ASP A 84 5.01 6.81 18.76
CA ASP A 84 5.79 5.85 17.98
C ASP A 84 4.90 4.73 17.43
N LYS A 85 3.97 4.19 18.25
CA LYS A 85 3.00 3.19 17.79
C LYS A 85 2.16 3.72 16.65
N GLY A 86 1.60 4.92 16.78
CA GLY A 86 0.82 5.55 15.71
C GLY A 86 1.62 5.74 14.43
N TYR A 87 2.87 6.17 14.57
CA TYR A 87 3.79 6.38 13.45
C TYR A 87 4.11 5.06 12.73
N PHE A 88 4.56 4.03 13.46
CA PHE A 88 4.93 2.74 12.90
C PHE A 88 3.72 1.98 12.33
N ASP A 89 2.56 1.98 13.01
CA ASP A 89 1.33 1.35 12.53
C ASP A 89 0.94 1.87 11.14
N THR A 90 1.04 3.19 10.93
CA THR A 90 0.65 3.82 9.65
C THR A 90 1.56 3.39 8.51
N TRP A 91 2.87 3.35 8.76
CA TRP A 91 3.82 2.84 7.77
C TRP A 91 3.63 1.37 7.46
N ILE A 92 3.43 0.53 8.48
CA ILE A 92 3.14 -0.91 8.29
C ILE A 92 1.85 -1.08 7.49
N GLY A 93 0.81 -0.30 7.80
CA GLY A 93 -0.46 -0.26 7.09
C GLY A 93 -0.28 0.08 5.61
N PHE A 94 0.48 1.14 5.32
CA PHE A 94 0.81 1.54 3.95
C PHE A 94 1.55 0.44 3.17
N ILE A 95 2.59 -0.16 3.76
CA ILE A 95 3.36 -1.22 3.09
C ILE A 95 2.48 -2.46 2.81
N ASN A 96 1.58 -2.80 3.74
CA ASN A 96 0.60 -3.87 3.52
C ASN A 96 -0.38 -3.53 2.39
N TYR A 97 -0.83 -2.28 2.32
CA TYR A 97 -1.71 -1.79 1.26
C TYR A 97 -1.02 -1.85 -0.10
N TYR A 98 0.19 -1.30 -0.20
CA TYR A 98 1.06 -1.36 -1.38
C TYR A 98 1.15 -2.79 -1.93
N ARG A 99 1.47 -3.76 -1.07
CA ARG A 99 1.60 -5.17 -1.47
C ARG A 99 0.29 -5.79 -1.99
N ARG A 100 -0.85 -5.43 -1.41
CA ARG A 100 -2.15 -5.95 -1.88
C ARG A 100 -2.49 -5.44 -3.27
N GLN A 101 -2.21 -4.16 -3.53
CA GLN A 101 -2.43 -3.56 -4.85
C GLN A 101 -1.56 -4.19 -5.94
N GLU A 102 -0.36 -4.69 -5.60
CA GLU A 102 0.45 -5.47 -6.56
C GLU A 102 -0.15 -6.87 -6.82
N GLN A 103 -0.64 -7.55 -5.80
CA GLN A 103 -1.24 -8.89 -5.94
C GLN A 103 -2.58 -8.86 -6.70
N GLU A 104 -3.36 -7.79 -6.53
CA GLU A 104 -4.61 -7.56 -7.27
C GLU A 104 -4.36 -7.15 -8.74
N GLN A 105 -3.14 -6.75 -9.11
CA GLN A 105 -2.72 -6.48 -10.49
C GLN A 105 -2.18 -7.72 -11.22
N GLU A 106 -1.99 -8.86 -10.54
CA GLU A 106 -1.69 -10.16 -11.16
C GLU A 106 -2.92 -11.12 -11.20
N PRO A 107 -3.92 -10.85 -12.05
CA PRO A 107 -4.76 -11.95 -12.54
C PRO A 107 -5.02 -11.84 -14.06
N GLU A 108 -4.21 -12.52 -14.88
CA GLU A 108 -4.57 -13.14 -16.19
C GLU A 108 -3.32 -13.53 -17.00
N LEU A 109 -2.58 -14.57 -16.60
CA LEU A 109 -1.66 -15.26 -17.52
C LEU A 109 -1.71 -16.80 -17.41
N LEU A 110 -2.64 -17.36 -16.62
CA LEU A 110 -2.74 -18.81 -16.43
C LEU A 110 -3.96 -19.46 -17.12
N ASP A 111 -4.95 -18.70 -17.59
CA ASP A 111 -6.15 -19.26 -18.24
C ASP A 111 -6.05 -19.38 -19.78
N ALA A 112 -5.01 -18.83 -20.41
CA ALA A 112 -4.84 -18.89 -21.86
C ALA A 112 -4.17 -20.18 -22.39
N ALA A 113 -3.68 -21.06 -21.51
CA ALA A 113 -2.95 -22.28 -21.92
C ALA A 113 -3.78 -23.59 -21.87
N GLY A 114 -5.09 -23.51 -21.56
CA GLY A 114 -5.89 -24.70 -21.21
C GLY A 114 -7.04 -25.07 -22.15
N LYS A 115 -7.19 -24.42 -23.32
CA LYS A 115 -8.30 -24.72 -24.25
C LYS A 115 -7.89 -24.73 -25.73
N GLU A 116 -6.98 -25.63 -26.08
CA GLU A 116 -7.01 -26.32 -27.37
C GLU A 116 -7.26 -27.81 -27.01
N GLY A 117 -8.36 -28.47 -27.34
CA GLY A 117 -9.08 -28.43 -28.61
C GLY A 117 -8.76 -29.69 -29.41
N ILE A 118 -9.09 -30.89 -28.91
CA ILE A 118 -9.28 -32.07 -29.77
C ILE A 118 -10.57 -32.77 -29.33
N ASN A 119 -11.67 -32.34 -29.95
CA ASN A 119 -12.86 -33.13 -30.12
C ASN A 119 -12.65 -34.02 -31.36
N GLN A 120 -12.52 -35.32 -31.17
CA GLN A 120 -12.79 -36.31 -32.22
C GLN A 120 -13.53 -37.49 -31.60
N ASN A 121 -14.85 -37.45 -31.68
CA ASN A 121 -15.61 -38.63 -32.07
C ASN A 121 -16.79 -38.15 -32.92
N PRO A 122 -17.06 -38.82 -34.06
CA PRO A 122 -18.25 -39.65 -34.02
C PRO A 122 -18.11 -40.99 -34.77
N ASP A 123 -18.87 -41.95 -34.26
CA ASP A 123 -19.26 -43.18 -34.95
C ASP A 123 -19.72 -42.92 -36.40
N GLU A 124 -19.17 -43.67 -37.35
CA GLU A 124 -19.88 -44.06 -38.56
C GLU A 124 -19.77 -45.57 -38.79
N LYS A 125 -20.94 -46.15 -39.05
CA LYS A 125 -21.26 -47.55 -39.25
C LYS A 125 -20.60 -48.13 -40.51
N ASN A 126 -20.10 -49.37 -40.42
CA ASN A 126 -20.62 -50.53 -41.17
C ASN A 126 -20.03 -51.84 -40.65
#